data_AF-A0A670JIW1-F1
#
_entry.id   AF-A0A670JIW1-F1
#
_cell.length_a   1.000
_cell.length_b   1.000
_cell.length_c   1.000
_cell.angle_alpha   90.00
_cell.angle_beta   90.00
_cell.angle_gamma   90.00
#
_symmetry.space_group_name_H-M   'P 1'
#
loop_
_entity.id
_entity.type
_entity.pdbx_description
1 polymer ?
#
loop_
_entity_poly.entity_id
_entity_poly.type
_entity_poly.pdbx_seq_one_letter_code
_entity_poly.pdbx_strand_id
1 'polypeptide(L)'
;MAPKYGLLSLAASKHLPRRYRHAGHQDTIAQATEVTPDEFRGIALVISSQALQQATYEEVSKVKNDIVELQKKCAADEKSDPECTKPLGTVFLDEFCHEQEIIAKYGFADCCAKVDPERKDCILAHKNGTPGFIPPFQKPSAEEGCKAFEADPDQTMGRYVYEIARRYPFSKTSSIFAGARKYKEVLTTCCKEADKDACFTEKATEVSKYLRKEFARQKQICSVHRKLGELPLRALKVAQLSQKFPKADFPTVLKLSADIVHAYTECCKGDTLECLLDRADVSKYICSHQATLSSKVHDCCEKSLLEQGDCIAHSENDDKPADLSPTVREFIDNKEVCQHYADNKSLHQAKFVHEYGRRHPELSPELLVRLGKGYGDLLEKCCPLENVVECLGHGEAELKKHISDTLEVMKKNCELHATAGDYLFQNELLVHYTKKAPQLTFDQLYEYTKGLTKAAAKCCHEDEAHKLPCAEKYVSFVLGEICREHEMHHINKQVCKCCGDSLTFRRECFSGLGPDPEYQPTPFAPDLFTFHPDLCTADPEVLKRKKQKQLVDLIKHKPTITDEQLAGVVVDFQGMNTQCCEDADSKTCFEREGPKLIERTRTAFGES
;
A
#
# COMPACT_ATOMS: atom_id res chain seq x y z
N MET A 1 60.22 -1.02 -18.47
CA MET A 1 59.32 0.14 -18.35
C MET A 1 57.90 -0.37 -18.45
N ALA A 2 57.20 -0.43 -17.32
CA ALA A 2 55.85 -0.96 -17.20
C ALA A 2 54.95 0.16 -16.64
N PRO A 3 53.79 0.47 -17.23
CA PRO A 3 52.78 1.26 -16.56
C PRO A 3 51.88 0.34 -15.73
N LYS A 4 51.79 0.64 -14.43
CA LYS A 4 50.90 0.03 -13.46
C LYS A 4 49.45 0.45 -13.77
N TYR A 5 48.59 -0.51 -14.12
CA TYR A 5 47.15 -0.34 -14.01
C TYR A 5 46.73 -0.69 -12.58
N GLY A 6 46.20 0.31 -11.86
CA GLY A 6 45.67 0.14 -10.51
C GLY A 6 44.35 -0.63 -10.54
N LEU A 7 44.33 -1.77 -9.86
CA LEU A 7 43.13 -2.50 -9.46
C LEU A 7 42.31 -1.62 -8.50
N LEU A 8 41.20 -1.05 -8.96
CA LEU A 8 40.14 -0.55 -8.09
C LEU A 8 39.29 -1.75 -7.67
N SER A 9 39.57 -2.25 -6.48
CA SER A 9 38.80 -3.27 -5.77
C SER A 9 37.37 -2.78 -5.51
N LEU A 10 36.40 -3.63 -5.86
CA LEU A 10 34.99 -3.55 -5.46
C LEU A 10 34.85 -3.71 -3.94
N ALA A 11 35.13 -2.63 -3.21
CA ALA A 11 34.71 -2.43 -1.81
C ALA A 11 33.76 -1.22 -1.66
N ALA A 12 33.25 -0.69 -2.77
CA ALA A 12 32.41 0.52 -2.81
C ALA A 12 30.89 0.26 -2.85
N SER A 13 30.42 -0.93 -2.44
CA SER A 13 28.97 -1.27 -2.43
C SER A 13 28.40 -1.59 -1.04
N LYS A 14 29.05 -1.08 0.03
CA LYS A 14 28.49 -1.08 1.40
C LYS A 14 28.42 0.31 2.04
N HIS A 15 28.83 1.34 1.31
CA HIS A 15 28.65 2.73 1.72
C HIS A 15 28.17 3.52 0.50
N LEU A 16 26.86 3.44 0.23
CA LEU A 16 26.19 4.53 -0.49
C LEU A 16 26.58 5.81 0.25
N PRO A 17 27.24 6.79 -0.40
CA PRO A 17 27.52 8.04 0.27
C PRO A 17 26.17 8.65 0.64
N ARG A 18 25.92 8.86 1.94
CA ARG A 18 24.87 9.73 2.44
C ARG A 18 24.94 11.05 1.63
N ARG A 19 24.06 11.25 0.65
CA ARG A 19 24.09 12.38 -0.29
C ARG A 19 22.71 13.00 -0.44
N TYR A 20 22.57 14.21 0.11
CA TYR A 20 22.50 15.48 -0.62
C TYR A 20 22.72 16.64 0.39
N ARG A 21 22.35 16.44 1.66
CA ARG A 21 22.56 17.39 2.77
C ARG A 21 24.00 17.71 3.17
N HIS A 22 25.01 16.95 2.73
CA HIS A 22 26.42 17.23 3.08
C HIS A 22 27.16 18.10 2.05
N ALA A 23 26.54 18.47 0.93
CA ALA A 23 27.15 19.33 -0.07
C ALA A 23 26.43 20.68 -0.16
N GLY A 24 26.43 21.45 0.94
CA GLY A 24 26.32 22.91 0.90
C GLY A 24 25.07 23.57 1.49
N HIS A 25 23.98 22.85 1.80
CA HIS A 25 22.81 23.40 2.48
C HIS A 25 22.43 22.48 3.64
N GLN A 26 22.66 22.92 4.87
CA GLN A 26 22.13 22.25 6.06
C GLN A 26 20.78 22.86 6.35
N ASP A 27 19.70 22.08 6.23
CA ASP A 27 18.39 22.51 6.71
C ASP A 27 18.52 22.83 8.20
N THR A 28 18.41 24.11 8.56
CA THR A 28 18.38 24.56 9.96
C THR A 28 16.94 24.80 10.40
N ILE A 29 16.71 24.88 11.70
CA ILE A 29 15.37 25.21 12.23
C ILE A 29 14.94 26.63 11.83
N ALA A 30 15.88 27.54 11.59
CA ALA A 30 15.60 28.87 11.05
C ALA A 30 15.07 28.81 9.60
N GLN A 31 15.58 27.88 8.78
CA GLN A 31 15.17 27.67 7.39
C GLN A 31 13.91 26.82 7.23
N ALA A 32 13.39 26.26 8.33
CA ALA A 32 12.07 25.60 8.36
C ALA A 32 10.91 26.57 8.01
N THR A 33 11.19 27.84 7.72
CA THR A 33 10.27 28.86 7.21
C THR A 33 9.69 28.59 5.82
N GLU A 34 10.09 27.51 5.12
CA GLU A 34 9.42 27.06 3.89
C GLU A 34 8.03 26.45 4.15
N VAL A 35 7.61 26.29 5.42
CA VAL A 35 6.23 25.95 5.82
C VAL A 35 5.59 27.06 6.65
N THR A 36 4.26 27.10 6.67
CA THR A 36 3.54 28.08 7.49
C THR A 36 3.72 27.79 9.00
N PRO A 37 3.59 28.80 9.89
CA PRO A 37 3.70 28.59 11.33
C PRO A 37 2.72 27.52 11.87
N ASP A 38 1.52 27.43 11.30
CA ASP A 38 0.53 26.39 11.64
C ASP A 38 0.98 24.99 11.25
N GLU A 39 1.55 24.84 10.06
CA GLU A 39 2.09 23.56 9.60
C GLU A 39 3.27 23.12 10.45
N PHE A 40 4.20 24.04 10.77
CA PHE A 40 5.33 23.72 11.64
C PHE A 40 4.87 23.24 13.01
N ARG A 41 3.90 23.93 13.64
CA ARG A 41 3.27 23.52 14.90
C ARG A 41 2.70 22.11 14.82
N GLY A 42 1.97 21.80 13.74
CA GLY A 42 1.38 20.48 13.55
C GLY A 42 2.43 19.40 13.28
N ILE A 43 3.49 19.70 12.51
CA ILE A 43 4.59 18.77 12.22
C ILE A 43 5.33 18.42 13.52
N ALA A 44 5.67 19.42 14.33
CA ALA A 44 6.27 19.22 15.66
C ALA A 44 5.37 18.36 16.55
N LEU A 45 4.04 18.56 16.49
CA LEU A 45 3.07 17.76 17.24
C LEU A 45 3.08 16.31 16.77
N VAL A 46 3.08 16.05 15.45
CA VAL A 46 3.12 14.69 14.90
C VAL A 46 4.41 13.98 15.31
N ILE A 47 5.58 14.62 15.11
CA ILE A 47 6.89 14.04 15.45
C ILE A 47 6.92 13.67 16.94
N SER A 48 6.56 14.61 17.82
CA SER A 48 6.56 14.41 19.27
C SER A 48 5.56 13.34 19.70
N SER A 49 4.35 13.31 19.12
CA SER A 49 3.32 12.31 19.44
C SER A 49 3.72 10.90 18.99
N GLN A 50 4.40 10.77 17.86
CA GLN A 50 4.87 9.47 17.36
C GLN A 50 6.07 8.94 18.15
N ALA A 51 6.88 9.81 18.75
CA ALA A 51 7.99 9.41 19.62
C ALA A 51 7.52 9.13 21.06
N LEU A 52 6.77 10.06 21.67
CA LEU A 52 6.23 9.96 23.03
C LEU A 52 4.82 9.35 23.03
N GLN A 53 4.66 8.17 22.43
CA GLN A 53 3.32 7.62 22.19
C GLN A 53 2.49 7.41 23.47
N GLN A 54 3.12 7.23 24.63
CA GLN A 54 2.43 7.04 25.92
C GLN A 54 2.25 8.34 26.72
N ALA A 55 2.90 9.44 26.31
CA ALA A 55 2.75 10.74 26.97
C ALA A 55 1.36 11.32 26.77
N THR A 56 0.89 12.12 27.74
CA THR A 56 -0.37 12.86 27.65
C THR A 56 -0.30 13.94 26.58
N TYR A 57 -1.45 14.46 26.15
CA TYR A 57 -1.50 15.54 25.17
C TYR A 57 -0.77 16.79 25.69
N GLU A 58 -0.89 17.07 26.99
CA GLU A 58 -0.30 18.21 27.66
C GLU A 58 1.23 18.09 27.71
N GLU A 59 1.77 16.91 28.03
CA GLU A 59 3.22 16.64 28.01
C GLU A 59 3.80 16.73 26.60
N VAL A 60 3.13 16.12 25.60
CA VAL A 60 3.56 16.25 24.20
C VAL A 60 3.48 17.69 23.72
N SER A 61 2.45 18.43 24.15
CA SER A 61 2.28 19.84 23.81
C SER A 61 3.38 20.72 24.40
N LYS A 62 3.93 20.36 25.57
CA LYS A 62 5.08 21.04 26.17
C LYS A 62 6.31 20.92 25.25
N VAL A 63 6.74 19.69 24.95
CA VAL A 63 7.88 19.42 24.05
C VAL A 63 7.69 20.08 22.67
N LYS A 64 6.48 20.00 22.10
CA LYS A 64 6.15 20.67 20.85
C LYS A 64 6.26 22.19 20.95
N ASN A 65 5.82 22.79 22.06
CA ASN A 65 5.92 24.24 22.24
C ASN A 65 7.37 24.70 22.34
N ASP A 66 8.24 23.94 23.01
CA ASP A 66 9.67 24.27 23.12
C ASP A 66 10.32 24.34 21.73
N ILE A 67 10.07 23.33 20.89
CA ILE A 67 10.51 23.30 19.48
C ILE A 67 10.00 24.53 18.69
N VAL A 68 8.73 24.92 18.91
CA VAL A 68 8.09 26.04 18.20
C VAL A 68 8.64 27.39 18.66
N GLU A 69 8.88 27.57 19.95
CA GLU A 69 9.49 28.80 20.48
C GLU A 69 10.94 28.91 20.03
N LEU A 70 11.70 27.81 19.99
CA LEU A 70 13.03 27.79 19.41
C LEU A 70 13.01 28.19 17.94
N GLN A 71 12.10 27.64 17.14
CA GLN A 71 11.95 28.01 15.73
C GLN A 71 11.70 29.51 15.55
N LYS A 72 10.80 30.11 16.34
CA LYS A 72 10.53 31.55 16.29
C LYS A 72 11.76 32.37 16.65
N LYS A 73 12.48 31.96 17.70
CA LYS A 73 13.69 32.61 18.17
C LYS A 73 14.79 32.59 17.09
N CYS A 74 15.01 31.43 16.48
CA CYS A 74 15.99 31.24 15.41
C CYS A 74 15.61 31.93 14.10
N ALA A 75 14.32 32.00 13.75
CA ALA A 75 13.85 32.73 12.57
C ALA A 75 13.98 34.25 12.73
N ALA A 76 13.90 34.76 13.97
CA ALA A 76 14.12 36.17 14.27
C ALA A 76 15.61 36.55 14.25
N ASP A 77 16.48 35.68 14.78
CA ASP A 77 17.93 35.85 14.77
C ASP A 77 18.63 34.48 14.81
N GLU A 78 19.32 34.12 13.72
CA GLU A 78 20.03 32.84 13.59
C GLU A 78 21.17 32.65 14.62
N LYS A 79 21.57 33.70 15.34
CA LYS A 79 22.62 33.65 16.38
C LYS A 79 22.06 33.70 17.81
N SER A 80 20.74 33.77 17.95
CA SER A 80 20.06 33.92 19.24
C SER A 80 20.18 32.68 20.13
N ASP A 81 20.46 31.52 19.54
CA ASP A 81 20.60 30.24 20.24
C ASP A 81 21.65 29.34 19.55
N PRO A 82 22.48 28.60 20.29
CA PRO A 82 23.39 27.61 19.70
C PRO A 82 22.68 26.57 18.83
N GLU A 83 21.42 26.24 19.12
CA GLU A 83 20.63 25.28 18.33
C GLU A 83 20.31 25.82 16.92
N CYS A 84 20.23 27.14 16.72
CA CYS A 84 19.78 27.73 15.47
C CYS A 84 20.66 27.40 14.25
N THR A 85 21.95 27.11 14.49
CA THR A 85 22.91 26.79 13.44
C THR A 85 23.15 25.29 13.27
N LYS A 86 22.52 24.44 14.11
CA LYS A 86 22.68 22.99 14.02
C LYS A 86 21.80 22.41 12.90
N PRO A 87 22.14 21.20 12.41
CA PRO A 87 21.26 20.45 11.52
C PRO A 87 19.90 20.21 12.18
N LEU A 88 18.81 20.39 11.44
CA LEU A 88 17.44 20.28 11.95
C LEU A 88 17.19 18.97 12.70
N GLY A 89 17.69 17.85 12.18
CA GLY A 89 17.55 16.54 12.83
C GLY A 89 18.18 16.50 14.23
N THR A 90 19.34 17.14 14.42
CA THR A 90 20.00 17.23 15.72
C THR A 90 19.21 18.14 16.67
N VAL A 91 18.70 19.27 16.18
CA VAL A 91 17.86 20.18 16.98
C VAL A 91 16.62 19.46 17.52
N PHE A 92 15.91 18.70 16.68
CA PHE A 92 14.74 17.94 17.13
C PHE A 92 15.07 16.89 18.19
N LEU A 93 16.26 16.29 18.14
CA LEU A 93 16.72 15.33 19.15
C LEU A 93 17.15 16.03 20.45
N ASP A 94 17.80 17.18 20.34
CA ASP A 94 18.19 18.01 21.48
C ASP A 94 16.95 18.53 22.22
N GLU A 95 15.98 19.08 21.49
CA GLU A 95 14.70 19.55 22.04
C GLU A 95 13.84 18.41 22.60
N PHE A 96 13.81 17.26 21.94
CA PHE A 96 13.16 16.07 22.50
C PHE A 96 13.75 15.72 23.87
N CYS A 97 15.08 15.79 24.01
CA CYS A 97 15.79 15.48 25.25
C CYS A 97 15.80 16.61 26.28
N HIS A 98 15.21 17.77 25.99
CA HIS A 98 15.22 18.94 26.87
C HIS A 98 14.41 18.71 28.16
N GLU A 99 13.22 18.13 28.01
CA GLU A 99 12.26 17.93 29.10
C GLU A 99 12.57 16.68 29.93
N GLN A 100 13.62 16.77 30.76
CA GLN A 100 14.20 15.63 31.48
C GLN A 100 13.18 14.82 32.31
N GLU A 101 12.20 15.47 32.94
CA GLU A 101 11.16 14.77 33.72
C GLU A 101 10.25 13.91 32.82
N ILE A 102 9.84 14.44 31.67
CA ILE A 102 9.02 13.72 30.68
C ILE A 102 9.84 12.56 30.10
N ILE A 103 11.08 12.83 29.71
CA ILE A 103 11.98 11.85 29.12
C ILE A 103 12.31 10.71 30.08
N ALA A 104 12.55 11.01 31.36
CA ALA A 104 12.74 9.98 32.37
C ALA A 104 11.46 9.15 32.60
N LYS A 105 10.29 9.81 32.69
CA LYS A 105 8.98 9.16 32.90
C LYS A 105 8.67 8.12 31.83
N TYR A 106 9.03 8.38 30.58
CA TYR A 106 8.75 7.50 29.44
C TYR A 106 9.95 6.62 29.01
N GLY A 107 11.01 6.57 29.82
CA GLY A 107 12.12 5.64 29.62
C GLY A 107 13.11 6.01 28.51
N PHE A 108 13.23 7.30 28.19
CA PHE A 108 14.13 7.79 27.14
C PHE A 108 15.46 8.33 27.67
N ALA A 109 15.68 8.34 29.00
CA ALA A 109 16.90 8.89 29.61
C ALA A 109 18.19 8.24 29.06
N ASP A 110 18.21 6.91 28.91
CA ASP A 110 19.34 6.18 28.35
C ASP A 110 19.59 6.49 26.87
N CYS A 111 18.53 6.82 26.12
CA CYS A 111 18.66 7.27 24.74
C CYS A 111 19.25 8.67 24.68
N CYS A 112 18.75 9.60 25.50
CA CYS A 112 19.22 10.98 25.56
C CYS A 112 20.65 11.15 26.09
N ALA A 113 21.17 10.15 26.82
CA ALA A 113 22.58 10.12 27.23
C ALA A 113 23.55 9.69 26.10
N LYS A 114 23.04 9.22 24.96
CA LYS A 114 23.84 8.85 23.79
C LYS A 114 24.13 10.08 22.91
N VAL A 115 25.11 9.94 22.04
CA VAL A 115 25.40 10.90 20.97
C VAL A 115 24.73 10.47 19.67
N ASP A 116 24.62 11.38 18.70
CA ASP A 116 24.11 11.05 17.38
C ASP A 116 25.16 10.26 16.57
N PRO A 117 24.77 9.23 15.79
CA PRO A 117 23.40 8.82 15.47
C PRO A 117 22.76 7.82 16.46
N GLU A 118 23.49 7.28 17.43
CA GLU A 118 23.00 6.23 18.34
C GLU A 118 21.80 6.67 19.18
N ARG A 119 21.75 7.96 19.57
CA ARG A 119 20.60 8.57 20.24
C ARG A 119 19.34 8.47 19.40
N LYS A 120 19.44 8.82 18.12
CA LYS A 120 18.32 8.74 17.16
C LYS A 120 17.82 7.31 17.03
N ASP A 121 18.73 6.37 16.77
CA ASP A 121 18.38 4.95 16.59
C ASP A 121 17.72 4.37 17.86
N CYS A 122 18.19 4.80 19.05
CA CYS A 122 17.58 4.44 20.32
C CYS A 122 16.13 4.96 20.43
N ILE A 123 15.89 6.25 20.16
CA ILE A 123 14.54 6.84 20.21
C ILE A 123 13.60 6.15 19.21
N LEU A 124 14.07 5.88 17.99
CA LEU A 124 13.26 5.21 16.96
C LEU A 124 12.90 3.77 17.36
N ALA A 125 13.79 3.06 18.05
CA ALA A 125 13.53 1.70 18.54
C ALA A 125 12.40 1.62 19.59
N HIS A 126 12.07 2.73 20.27
CA HIS A 126 10.95 2.80 21.20
C HIS A 126 9.59 2.92 20.52
N LYS A 127 9.54 3.22 19.21
CA LYS A 127 8.27 3.29 18.47
C LYS A 127 7.62 1.92 18.37
N ASN A 128 6.36 1.84 18.78
CA ASN A 128 5.61 0.60 18.85
C ASN A 128 4.27 0.71 18.11
N GLY A 129 4.15 -0.05 17.01
CA GLY A 129 2.95 -0.14 16.19
C GLY A 129 2.06 -1.34 16.50
N THR A 130 2.33 -2.06 17.59
CA THR A 130 1.59 -3.27 17.99
C THR A 130 0.17 -2.91 18.41
N PRO A 131 -0.86 -3.64 17.94
CA PRO A 131 -2.22 -3.44 18.40
C PRO A 131 -2.32 -3.54 19.93
N GLY A 132 -2.99 -2.56 20.56
CA GLY A 132 -3.17 -2.51 22.01
C GLY A 132 -2.05 -1.83 22.80
N PHE A 133 -0.94 -1.42 22.17
CA PHE A 133 0.11 -0.65 22.85
C PHE A 133 -0.40 0.70 23.41
N ILE A 134 -1.25 1.37 22.63
CA ILE A 134 -2.01 2.54 23.08
C ILE A 134 -3.45 2.10 23.39
N PRO A 135 -4.02 2.52 24.54
CA PRO A 135 -5.39 2.21 24.88
C PRO A 135 -6.39 2.60 23.78
N PRO A 136 -7.50 1.85 23.63
CA PRO A 136 -8.57 2.21 22.71
C PRO A 136 -8.99 3.67 22.88
N PHE A 137 -9.14 4.38 21.76
CA PHE A 137 -9.57 5.78 21.78
C PHE A 137 -11.00 5.87 22.31
N GLN A 138 -11.20 6.68 23.35
CA GLN A 138 -12.53 6.99 23.86
C GLN A 138 -13.13 8.09 22.98
N LYS A 139 -13.97 7.69 22.03
CA LYS A 139 -14.64 8.61 21.11
C LYS A 139 -15.67 9.45 21.89
N PRO A 140 -15.60 10.80 21.86
CA PRO A 140 -16.63 11.64 22.45
C PRO A 140 -17.97 11.45 21.71
N SER A 141 -19.08 11.76 22.38
CA SER A 141 -20.38 11.86 21.70
C SER A 141 -20.35 12.95 20.62
N ALA A 142 -21.26 12.89 19.65
CA ALA A 142 -21.36 13.92 18.62
C ALA A 142 -21.54 15.32 19.23
N GLU A 143 -22.36 15.43 20.27
CA GLU A 143 -22.64 16.69 20.96
C GLU A 143 -21.41 17.22 21.70
N GLU A 144 -20.69 16.37 22.45
CA GLU A 144 -19.45 16.78 23.13
C GLU A 144 -18.37 17.19 22.13
N GLY A 145 -18.22 16.43 21.04
CA GLY A 145 -17.26 16.74 19.98
C GLY A 145 -17.56 18.09 19.32
N CYS A 146 -18.83 18.40 19.08
CA CYS A 146 -19.23 19.69 18.52
C CYS A 146 -19.04 20.84 19.48
N LYS A 147 -19.40 20.68 20.76
CA LYS A 147 -19.15 21.71 21.79
C LYS A 147 -17.66 22.02 21.93
N ALA A 148 -16.81 20.99 21.93
CA ALA A 148 -15.37 21.17 21.98
C ALA A 148 -14.86 21.91 20.73
N PHE A 149 -15.34 21.53 19.54
CA PHE A 149 -14.94 22.17 18.29
C PHE A 149 -15.40 23.62 18.18
N GLU A 150 -16.60 23.96 18.66
CA GLU A 150 -17.11 25.33 18.70
C GLU A 150 -16.34 26.20 19.70
N ALA A 151 -15.96 25.63 20.85
CA ALA A 151 -15.22 26.35 21.88
C ALA A 151 -13.76 26.62 21.47
N ASP A 152 -13.08 25.60 20.93
CA ASP A 152 -11.70 25.70 20.48
C ASP A 152 -11.43 24.72 19.32
N PRO A 153 -11.59 25.17 18.07
CA PRO A 153 -11.32 24.36 16.88
C PRO A 153 -9.88 23.86 16.83
N ASP A 154 -8.91 24.68 17.26
CA ASP A 154 -7.48 24.38 17.12
C ASP A 154 -7.04 23.36 18.15
N GLN A 155 -7.49 23.47 19.41
CA GLN A 155 -7.26 22.46 20.42
C GLN A 155 -7.93 21.12 20.04
N THR A 156 -9.17 21.17 19.52
CA THR A 156 -9.89 19.97 19.08
C THR A 156 -9.12 19.25 17.97
N MET A 157 -8.67 19.98 16.95
CA MET A 157 -7.88 19.41 15.86
C MET A 157 -6.49 18.96 16.31
N GLY A 158 -5.87 19.68 17.24
CA GLY A 158 -4.60 19.28 17.86
C GLY A 158 -4.70 17.94 18.59
N ARG A 159 -5.76 17.74 19.40
CA ARG A 159 -6.02 16.45 20.05
C ARG A 159 -6.28 15.34 19.02
N TYR A 160 -7.02 15.62 17.95
CA TYR A 160 -7.21 14.65 16.87
C TYR A 160 -5.88 14.21 16.23
N VAL A 161 -5.02 15.16 15.87
CA VAL A 161 -3.69 14.86 15.29
C VAL A 161 -2.84 14.05 16.25
N TYR A 162 -2.80 14.43 17.53
CA TYR A 162 -2.08 13.70 18.58
C TYR A 162 -2.56 12.24 18.70
N GLU A 163 -3.88 12.00 18.78
CA GLU A 163 -4.43 10.65 18.97
C GLU A 163 -4.21 9.75 17.75
N ILE A 164 -4.23 10.30 16.53
CA ILE A 164 -3.89 9.55 15.32
C ILE A 164 -2.37 9.29 15.27
N ALA A 165 -1.54 10.31 15.46
CA ALA A 165 -0.09 10.20 15.37
C ALA A 165 0.45 9.15 16.34
N ARG A 166 0.07 9.19 17.62
CA ARG A 166 0.56 8.23 18.63
C ARG A 166 0.13 6.79 18.38
N ARG A 167 -0.97 6.55 17.65
CA ARG A 167 -1.45 5.19 17.29
C ARG A 167 -0.84 4.65 16.01
N TYR A 168 -0.31 5.53 15.17
CA TYR A 168 0.30 5.19 13.89
C TYR A 168 1.72 5.79 13.81
N PRO A 169 2.66 5.32 14.65
CA PRO A 169 3.97 5.96 14.85
C PRO A 169 4.92 5.89 13.64
N PHE A 170 4.62 4.99 12.70
CA PHE A 170 5.35 4.81 11.45
C PHE A 170 4.68 5.51 10.27
N SER A 171 3.55 6.16 10.46
CA SER A 171 2.81 6.77 9.35
C SER A 171 3.40 8.11 8.93
N LYS A 172 3.40 8.36 7.62
CA LYS A 172 3.89 9.62 7.07
C LYS A 172 3.01 10.79 7.54
N THR A 173 3.65 11.92 7.80
CA THR A 173 3.02 13.15 8.29
C THR A 173 1.87 13.61 7.38
N SER A 174 2.05 13.56 6.05
CA SER A 174 1.01 13.97 5.09
C SER A 174 -0.31 13.19 5.22
N SER A 175 -0.25 11.89 5.51
CA SER A 175 -1.46 11.07 5.72
C SER A 175 -2.24 11.48 6.96
N ILE A 176 -1.53 11.84 8.04
CA ILE A 176 -2.16 12.28 9.28
C ILE A 176 -2.89 13.61 9.05
N PHE A 177 -2.24 14.56 8.37
CA PHE A 177 -2.86 15.84 8.03
C PHE A 177 -4.01 15.73 7.02
N ALA A 178 -3.91 14.85 6.03
CA ALA A 178 -5.01 14.58 5.12
C ALA A 178 -6.25 14.03 5.86
N GLY A 179 -6.04 13.14 6.83
CA GLY A 179 -7.09 12.67 7.73
C GLY A 179 -7.68 13.79 8.59
N ALA A 180 -6.83 14.61 9.20
CA ALA A 180 -7.24 15.74 10.03
C ALA A 180 -8.10 16.74 9.25
N ARG A 181 -7.72 17.08 8.01
CA ARG A 181 -8.52 17.97 7.15
C ARG A 181 -9.90 17.39 6.86
N LYS A 182 -9.96 16.13 6.44
CA LYS A 182 -11.24 15.43 6.19
C LYS A 182 -12.10 15.38 7.45
N TYR A 183 -11.50 15.15 8.62
CA TYR A 183 -12.24 15.14 9.87
C TYR A 183 -12.74 16.54 10.28
N LYS A 184 -11.96 17.59 10.01
CA LYS A 184 -12.39 18.99 10.20
C LYS A 184 -13.62 19.32 9.34
N GLU A 185 -13.69 18.81 8.11
CA GLU A 185 -14.88 18.93 7.24
C GLU A 185 -16.09 18.19 7.82
N VAL A 186 -15.89 17.03 8.43
CA VAL A 186 -16.93 16.30 9.17
C VAL A 186 -17.46 17.14 10.33
N LEU A 187 -16.59 17.67 11.19
CA LEU A 187 -17.00 18.53 12.31
C LEU A 187 -17.76 19.77 11.81
N THR A 188 -17.22 20.46 10.82
CA THR A 188 -17.81 21.69 10.25
C THR A 188 -19.20 21.45 9.66
N THR A 189 -19.44 20.26 9.11
CA THR A 189 -20.72 19.90 8.51
C THR A 189 -21.69 19.32 9.55
N CYS A 190 -21.30 18.24 10.22
CA CYS A 190 -22.18 17.48 11.11
C CYS A 190 -22.59 18.23 12.37
N CYS A 191 -21.80 19.20 12.84
CA CYS A 191 -22.20 20.00 14.00
C CYS A 191 -23.39 20.93 13.72
N LYS A 192 -23.73 21.18 12.45
CA LYS A 192 -24.88 21.98 12.03
C LYS A 192 -26.13 21.14 11.75
N GLU A 193 -26.01 19.82 11.73
CA GLU A 193 -27.11 18.91 11.44
C GLU A 193 -28.01 18.70 12.66
N ALA A 194 -29.29 18.44 12.42
CA ALA A 194 -30.24 18.11 13.48
C ALA A 194 -29.90 16.75 14.11
N ASP A 195 -29.65 15.74 13.27
CA ASP A 195 -29.17 14.41 13.69
C ASP A 195 -27.65 14.32 13.52
N LYS A 196 -26.94 14.83 14.53
CA LYS A 196 -25.47 14.82 14.54
C LYS A 196 -24.93 13.39 14.53
N ASP A 197 -25.53 12.48 15.30
CA ASP A 197 -25.04 11.11 15.46
C ASP A 197 -25.09 10.32 14.14
N ALA A 198 -26.18 10.44 13.38
CA ALA A 198 -26.28 9.85 12.05
C ALA A 198 -25.21 10.42 11.10
N CYS A 199 -25.04 11.76 11.07
CA CYS A 199 -24.05 12.41 10.22
C CYS A 199 -22.61 11.98 10.57
N PHE A 200 -22.25 11.95 11.85
CA PHE A 200 -20.91 11.50 12.27
C PHE A 200 -20.71 10.01 11.98
N THR A 201 -21.74 9.18 12.16
CA THR A 201 -21.65 7.74 11.88
C THR A 201 -21.31 7.49 10.42
N GLU A 202 -21.93 8.21 9.49
CA GLU A 202 -21.64 8.11 8.07
C GLU A 202 -20.27 8.72 7.74
N LYS A 203 -20.09 10.03 7.98
CA LYS A 203 -18.94 10.77 7.46
C LYS A 203 -17.64 10.45 8.16
N ALA A 204 -17.62 10.26 9.49
CA ALA A 204 -16.40 9.89 10.20
C ALA A 204 -15.96 8.45 9.90
N THR A 205 -16.91 7.57 9.54
CA THR A 205 -16.59 6.21 9.07
C THR A 205 -15.84 6.25 7.74
N GLU A 206 -16.21 7.14 6.82
CA GLU A 206 -15.47 7.32 5.56
C GLU A 206 -14.05 7.86 5.78
N VAL A 207 -13.86 8.81 6.72
CA VAL A 207 -12.51 9.26 7.11
C VAL A 207 -11.69 8.10 7.69
N SER A 208 -12.30 7.28 8.55
CA SER A 208 -11.65 6.12 9.16
C SER A 208 -11.26 5.08 8.11
N LYS A 209 -12.12 4.81 7.12
CA LYS A 209 -11.83 3.91 5.99
C LYS A 209 -10.66 4.45 5.14
N TYR A 210 -10.65 5.75 4.86
CA TYR A 210 -9.55 6.40 4.13
C TYR A 210 -8.21 6.24 4.87
N LEU A 211 -8.16 6.61 6.15
CA LEU A 211 -6.95 6.51 6.97
C LEU A 211 -6.44 5.07 7.08
N ARG A 212 -7.33 4.10 7.34
CA ARG A 212 -6.96 2.68 7.39
C ARG A 212 -6.31 2.22 6.09
N LYS A 213 -6.83 2.64 4.93
CA LYS A 213 -6.24 2.31 3.62
C LYS A 213 -4.87 2.93 3.42
N GLU A 214 -4.67 4.21 3.78
CA GLU A 214 -3.37 4.85 3.66
C GLU A 214 -2.31 4.21 4.58
N PHE A 215 -2.67 3.93 5.83
CA PHE A 215 -1.77 3.26 6.77
C PHE A 215 -1.48 1.82 6.37
N ALA A 216 -2.48 1.09 5.86
CA ALA A 216 -2.33 -0.23 5.28
C ALA A 216 -1.33 -0.25 4.12
N ARG A 217 -1.47 0.71 3.18
CA ARG A 217 -0.56 0.88 2.04
C ARG A 217 0.87 1.13 2.49
N GLN A 218 1.08 1.98 3.49
CA GLN A 218 2.41 2.24 4.02
C GLN A 218 3.00 1.00 4.69
N LYS A 219 2.23 0.29 5.52
CA LYS A 219 2.66 -0.97 6.13
C LYS A 219 3.05 -2.02 5.08
N GLN A 220 2.31 -2.12 3.98
CA GLN A 220 2.64 -3.00 2.86
C GLN A 220 3.99 -2.64 2.23
N ILE A 221 4.24 -1.36 1.96
CA ILE A 221 5.53 -0.90 1.42
C ILE A 221 6.68 -1.26 2.37
N CYS A 222 6.49 -1.04 3.67
CA CYS A 222 7.50 -1.39 4.68
C CYS A 222 7.73 -2.89 4.81
N SER A 223 6.69 -3.70 4.72
CA SER A 223 6.78 -5.17 4.67
C SER A 223 7.61 -5.62 3.47
N VAL A 224 7.32 -5.09 2.28
CA VAL A 224 8.07 -5.37 1.05
C VAL A 224 9.53 -4.96 1.19
N HIS A 225 9.79 -3.74 1.67
CA HIS A 225 11.15 -3.25 1.89
C HIS A 225 11.92 -4.16 2.86
N ARG A 226 11.31 -4.55 3.98
CA ARG A 226 11.93 -5.44 4.97
C ARG A 226 12.24 -6.83 4.42
N LYS A 227 11.33 -7.42 3.63
CA LYS A 227 11.46 -8.80 3.12
C LYS A 227 12.32 -8.92 1.87
N LEU A 228 12.17 -7.97 0.94
CA LEU A 228 12.74 -8.04 -0.40
C LEU A 228 13.84 -6.99 -0.66
N GLY A 229 14.07 -6.07 0.28
CA GLY A 229 14.99 -4.95 0.12
C GLY A 229 14.45 -3.84 -0.79
N GLU A 230 15.35 -2.94 -1.18
CA GLU A 230 15.01 -1.73 -1.95
C GLU A 230 14.79 -1.99 -3.46
N LEU A 231 15.46 -2.99 -4.02
CA LEU A 231 15.54 -3.17 -5.48
C LEU A 231 14.17 -3.36 -6.16
N PRO A 232 13.24 -4.19 -5.64
CA PRO A 232 11.92 -4.33 -6.27
C PRO A 232 11.09 -3.05 -6.20
N LEU A 233 11.21 -2.28 -5.12
CA LEU A 233 10.55 -0.98 -4.98
C LEU A 233 11.14 0.02 -5.98
N ARG A 234 12.47 0.06 -6.14
CA ARG A 234 13.14 0.92 -7.13
C ARG A 234 12.69 0.58 -8.55
N ALA A 235 12.67 -0.70 -8.92
CA ALA A 235 12.20 -1.13 -10.23
C ALA A 235 10.75 -0.69 -10.50
N LEU A 236 9.87 -0.86 -9.52
CA LEU A 236 8.49 -0.39 -9.62
C LEU A 236 8.40 1.13 -9.75
N LYS A 237 9.26 1.88 -9.04
CA LYS A 237 9.32 3.35 -9.16
C LYS A 237 9.88 3.80 -10.50
N VAL A 238 10.86 3.10 -11.08
CA VAL A 238 11.32 3.38 -12.45
C VAL A 238 10.18 3.23 -13.44
N ALA A 239 9.40 2.15 -13.38
CA ALA A 239 8.24 1.96 -14.26
C ALA A 239 7.21 3.09 -14.08
N GLN A 240 6.80 3.37 -12.83
CA GLN A 240 5.83 4.42 -12.51
C GLN A 240 6.28 5.81 -12.96
N LEU A 241 7.53 6.18 -12.68
CA LEU A 241 8.07 7.49 -13.04
C LEU A 241 8.29 7.64 -14.55
N SER A 242 8.63 6.55 -15.26
CA SER A 242 8.79 6.59 -16.72
C SER A 242 7.47 6.80 -17.44
N GLN A 243 6.37 6.26 -16.91
CA GLN A 243 5.03 6.54 -17.40
C GLN A 243 4.55 7.93 -17.01
N LYS A 244 4.86 8.36 -15.79
CA LYS A 244 4.40 9.65 -15.26
C LYS A 244 5.10 10.84 -15.90
N PHE A 245 6.42 10.70 -16.08
CA PHE A 245 7.33 11.71 -16.65
C PHE A 245 8.00 11.15 -17.91
N PRO A 246 7.24 10.84 -18.98
CA PRO A 246 7.76 10.18 -20.17
C PRO A 246 8.73 11.06 -20.98
N LYS A 247 8.86 12.35 -20.65
CA LYS A 247 9.86 13.28 -21.21
C LYS A 247 11.18 13.28 -20.45
N ALA A 248 11.19 12.80 -19.20
CA ALA A 248 12.36 12.77 -18.36
C ALA A 248 13.42 11.81 -18.92
N ASP A 249 14.69 12.19 -18.79
CA ASP A 249 15.79 11.29 -19.12
C ASP A 249 15.95 10.17 -18.08
N PHE A 250 16.62 9.09 -18.50
CA PHE A 250 16.83 7.93 -17.65
C PHE A 250 17.59 8.24 -16.34
N PRO A 251 18.68 9.04 -16.33
CA PRO A 251 19.34 9.43 -15.08
C PRO A 251 18.42 10.15 -14.09
N THR A 252 17.54 11.02 -14.57
CA THR A 252 16.57 11.72 -13.72
C THR A 252 15.54 10.76 -13.14
N VAL A 253 15.02 9.83 -13.94
CA VAL A 253 14.11 8.78 -13.46
C VAL A 253 14.78 7.90 -12.40
N LEU A 254 16.04 7.49 -12.63
CA LEU A 254 16.80 6.71 -11.65
C LEU A 254 17.00 7.46 -10.34
N LYS A 255 17.41 8.73 -10.41
CA LYS A 255 17.57 9.59 -9.23
C LYS A 255 16.28 9.66 -8.44
N LEU A 256 15.18 10.05 -9.09
CA LEU A 256 13.86 10.15 -8.44
C LEU A 256 13.40 8.82 -7.86
N SER A 257 13.65 7.70 -8.56
CA SER A 257 13.30 6.37 -8.05
C SER A 257 14.08 6.02 -6.78
N ALA A 258 15.36 6.37 -6.71
CA ALA A 258 16.21 6.14 -5.56
C ALA A 258 15.81 7.03 -4.38
N ASP A 259 15.59 8.33 -4.61
CA ASP A 259 15.19 9.30 -3.60
C ASP A 259 13.83 8.94 -2.99
N ILE A 260 12.85 8.54 -3.81
CA ILE A 260 11.53 8.09 -3.33
C ILE A 260 11.64 6.83 -2.48
N VAL A 261 12.48 5.86 -2.88
CA VAL A 261 12.65 4.63 -2.11
C VAL A 261 13.39 4.90 -0.80
N HIS A 262 14.40 5.79 -0.81
CA HIS A 262 15.06 6.25 0.41
C HIS A 262 14.06 6.88 1.39
N ALA A 263 13.20 7.77 0.90
CA ALA A 263 12.14 8.34 1.71
C ALA A 263 11.26 7.26 2.36
N TYR A 264 10.87 6.22 1.60
CA TYR A 264 10.15 5.09 2.17
C TYR A 264 10.97 4.34 3.22
N THR A 265 12.27 4.14 3.01
CA THR A 265 13.17 3.52 3.99
C THR A 265 13.13 4.27 5.32
N GLU A 266 13.25 5.60 5.30
CA GLU A 266 13.20 6.43 6.51
C GLU A 266 11.81 6.42 7.17
N CYS A 267 10.74 6.53 6.37
CA CYS A 267 9.37 6.38 6.88
C CYS A 267 9.14 5.01 7.56
N CYS A 268 9.71 3.94 7.00
CA CYS A 268 9.55 2.58 7.51
C CYS A 268 10.40 2.29 8.77
N LYS A 269 11.52 3.01 8.96
CA LYS A 269 12.25 3.04 10.25
C LYS A 269 11.49 3.82 11.32
N GLY A 270 10.51 4.62 10.92
CA GLY A 270 9.81 5.54 11.80
C GLY A 270 10.57 6.84 12.01
N ASP A 271 11.55 7.18 11.18
CA ASP A 271 12.17 8.50 11.21
C ASP A 271 11.23 9.51 10.54
N THR A 272 10.29 10.05 11.32
CA THR A 272 9.20 10.91 10.83
C THR A 272 9.72 12.18 10.19
N LEU A 273 10.77 12.77 10.77
CA LEU A 273 11.36 14.01 10.29
C LEU A 273 12.11 13.75 8.99
N GLU A 274 12.99 12.73 8.95
CA GLU A 274 13.73 12.42 7.73
C GLU A 274 12.79 11.99 6.60
N CYS A 275 11.78 11.15 6.89
CA CYS A 275 10.71 10.78 5.98
C CYS A 275 9.99 12.01 5.38
N LEU A 276 9.69 13.03 6.20
CA LEU A 276 9.03 14.24 5.74
C LEU A 276 9.95 15.04 4.81
N LEU A 277 11.19 15.25 5.23
CA LEU A 277 12.12 16.10 4.51
C LEU A 277 12.57 15.45 3.18
N ASP A 278 12.86 14.16 3.16
CA ASP A 278 13.20 13.44 1.91
C ASP A 278 12.07 13.54 0.88
N ARG A 279 10.82 13.46 1.34
CA ARG A 279 9.64 13.63 0.47
C ARG A 279 9.49 15.07 -0.01
N ALA A 280 9.82 16.03 0.84
CA ALA A 280 9.84 17.44 0.46
C ALA A 280 10.91 17.69 -0.61
N ASP A 281 12.11 17.13 -0.46
CA ASP A 281 13.20 17.25 -1.43
C ASP A 281 12.83 16.65 -2.80
N VAL A 282 12.20 15.46 -2.81
CA VAL A 282 11.66 14.88 -4.04
C VAL A 282 10.65 15.81 -4.70
N SER A 283 9.73 16.38 -3.91
CA SER A 283 8.67 17.25 -4.43
C SER A 283 9.24 18.57 -4.96
N LYS A 284 10.19 19.17 -4.23
CA LYS A 284 10.93 20.38 -4.60
C LYS A 284 11.71 20.17 -5.89
N TYR A 285 12.42 19.05 -6.02
CA TYR A 285 13.12 18.69 -7.25
C TYR A 285 12.17 18.56 -8.43
N ILE A 286 11.03 17.87 -8.26
CA ILE A 286 10.04 17.72 -9.33
C ILE A 286 9.49 19.10 -9.74
N CYS A 287 9.17 19.95 -8.78
CA CYS A 287 8.61 21.27 -9.05
C CYS A 287 9.60 22.25 -9.67
N SER A 288 10.88 22.20 -9.28
CA SER A 288 11.93 23.02 -9.90
C SER A 288 12.27 22.57 -11.33
N HIS A 289 11.89 21.35 -11.71
CA HIS A 289 12.09 20.78 -13.05
C HIS A 289 10.77 20.50 -13.77
N GLN A 290 9.64 21.06 -13.32
CA GLN A 290 8.31 20.71 -13.85
C GLN A 290 8.22 20.89 -15.38
N ALA A 291 8.85 21.93 -15.92
CA ALA A 291 8.85 22.25 -17.35
C ALA A 291 9.47 21.14 -18.22
N THR A 292 10.41 20.36 -17.69
CA THR A 292 11.06 19.25 -18.41
C THR A 292 10.51 17.89 -18.01
N LEU A 293 9.86 17.78 -16.85
CA LEU A 293 9.31 16.53 -16.32
C LEU A 293 7.87 16.27 -16.77
N SER A 294 6.96 17.21 -16.50
CA SER A 294 5.54 17.03 -16.81
C SER A 294 4.74 18.33 -16.71
N SER A 295 3.84 18.52 -17.67
CA SER A 295 2.85 19.60 -17.63
C SER A 295 1.76 19.38 -16.57
N LYS A 296 1.57 18.15 -16.09
CA LYS A 296 0.46 17.72 -15.21
C LYS A 296 0.71 17.97 -13.73
N VAL A 297 1.86 18.52 -13.35
CA VAL A 297 2.22 18.74 -11.93
C VAL A 297 2.14 20.22 -11.51
N HIS A 298 1.79 21.13 -12.41
CA HIS A 298 1.80 22.57 -12.15
C HIS A 298 0.96 22.95 -10.92
N ASP A 299 -0.32 22.58 -10.92
CA ASP A 299 -1.25 22.84 -9.80
C ASP A 299 -0.83 22.15 -8.50
N CYS A 300 -0.04 21.07 -8.58
CA CYS A 300 0.50 20.41 -7.40
C CYS A 300 1.65 21.20 -6.80
N CYS A 301 2.46 21.86 -7.62
CA CYS A 301 3.62 22.62 -7.18
C CYS A 301 3.26 23.91 -6.43
N GLU A 302 2.01 24.38 -6.57
CA GLU A 302 1.46 25.50 -5.79
C GLU A 302 0.90 25.08 -4.43
N LYS A 303 0.80 23.77 -4.16
CA LYS A 303 0.27 23.26 -2.89
C LYS A 303 1.30 23.31 -1.78
N SER A 304 0.78 23.28 -0.56
CA SER A 304 1.57 23.15 0.66
C SER A 304 2.47 21.89 0.68
N LEU A 305 3.55 21.92 1.45
CA LEU A 305 4.49 20.80 1.61
C LEU A 305 3.77 19.50 2.03
N LEU A 306 2.71 19.61 2.84
CA LEU A 306 1.93 18.47 3.34
C LEU A 306 1.02 17.85 2.28
N GLU A 307 0.73 18.55 1.18
CA GLU A 307 -0.15 18.10 0.11
C GLU A 307 0.57 17.83 -1.20
N GLN A 308 1.66 18.56 -1.45
CA GLN A 308 2.36 18.61 -2.73
C GLN A 308 2.78 17.20 -3.19
N GLY A 309 3.47 16.44 -2.34
CA GLY A 309 3.92 15.10 -2.69
C GLY A 309 2.78 14.11 -2.96
N ASP A 310 1.64 14.25 -2.27
CA ASP A 310 0.47 13.40 -2.51
C ASP A 310 -0.31 13.84 -3.75
N CYS A 311 -0.37 15.14 -4.06
CA CYS A 311 -0.90 15.65 -5.32
C CYS A 311 -0.06 15.15 -6.51
N ILE A 312 1.26 15.32 -6.45
CA ILE A 312 2.18 14.81 -7.48
C ILE A 312 1.99 13.31 -7.64
N ALA A 313 1.88 12.53 -6.56
CA ALA A 313 1.65 11.09 -6.69
C ALA A 313 0.34 10.73 -7.43
N HIS A 314 -0.71 11.54 -7.30
CA HIS A 314 -2.03 11.31 -7.91
C HIS A 314 -2.29 12.05 -9.22
N SER A 315 -1.40 12.93 -9.68
CA SER A 315 -1.54 13.58 -10.97
C SER A 315 -1.54 12.56 -12.11
N GLU A 316 -2.12 12.93 -13.25
CA GLU A 316 -2.10 12.13 -14.46
C GLU A 316 -0.66 11.95 -14.99
N ASN A 317 -0.49 10.95 -15.85
CA ASN A 317 0.71 10.80 -16.65
C ASN A 317 0.80 11.95 -17.66
N ASP A 318 2.00 12.44 -17.96
CA ASP A 318 2.18 13.41 -19.04
C ASP A 318 2.03 12.75 -20.42
N ASP A 319 1.85 13.58 -21.44
CA ASP A 319 1.72 13.09 -22.80
C ASP A 319 3.00 12.38 -23.29
N LYS A 320 2.84 11.22 -23.92
CA LYS A 320 3.92 10.49 -24.58
C LYS A 320 4.62 11.40 -25.61
N PRO A 321 5.96 11.54 -25.57
CA PRO A 321 6.67 12.32 -26.57
C PRO A 321 6.44 11.77 -27.99
N ALA A 322 6.15 12.67 -28.94
CA ALA A 322 5.73 12.32 -30.30
C ALA A 322 6.86 11.71 -31.16
N ASP A 323 8.11 11.92 -30.76
CA ASP A 323 9.32 11.47 -31.43
C ASP A 323 9.80 10.07 -31.00
N LEU A 324 9.14 9.44 -30.00
CA LEU A 324 9.50 8.11 -29.57
C LEU A 324 9.08 7.04 -30.59
N SER A 325 10.04 6.22 -31.00
CA SER A 325 9.77 4.97 -31.72
C SER A 325 8.73 4.14 -30.94
N PRO A 326 7.74 3.51 -31.61
CA PRO A 326 6.80 2.63 -30.95
C PRO A 326 7.46 1.33 -30.44
N THR A 327 8.69 1.03 -30.86
CA THR A 327 9.44 -0.16 -30.46
C THR A 327 10.72 0.20 -29.73
N VAL A 328 11.29 -0.79 -29.04
CA VAL A 328 12.57 -0.70 -28.31
C VAL A 328 13.64 -1.57 -28.99
N ARG A 329 13.71 -1.53 -30.34
CA ARG A 329 14.59 -2.39 -31.15
C ARG A 329 16.07 -2.22 -30.81
N GLU A 330 16.46 -1.08 -30.25
CA GLU A 330 17.80 -0.84 -29.72
C GLU A 330 18.24 -1.83 -28.62
N PHE A 331 17.29 -2.50 -27.95
CA PHE A 331 17.56 -3.55 -26.95
C PHE A 331 17.63 -4.97 -27.53
N ILE A 332 17.32 -5.14 -28.82
CA ILE A 332 17.23 -6.43 -29.51
C ILE A 332 18.26 -6.51 -30.65
N ASP A 333 18.34 -5.47 -31.48
CA ASP A 333 19.12 -5.44 -32.71
C ASP A 333 20.58 -5.04 -32.52
N ASN A 334 20.95 -4.62 -31.30
CA ASN A 334 22.31 -4.22 -30.98
C ASN A 334 23.01 -5.30 -30.15
N LYS A 335 24.10 -5.89 -30.68
CA LYS A 335 24.92 -6.86 -29.94
C LYS A 335 25.61 -6.29 -28.69
N GLU A 336 25.81 -4.97 -28.62
CA GLU A 336 26.45 -4.30 -27.47
C GLU A 336 25.58 -4.36 -26.21
N VAL A 337 24.29 -4.73 -26.31
CA VAL A 337 23.43 -4.94 -25.15
C VAL A 337 24.00 -5.96 -24.17
N CYS A 338 24.74 -6.97 -24.66
CA CYS A 338 25.38 -7.95 -23.81
C CYS A 338 26.56 -7.38 -23.02
N GLN A 339 27.31 -6.44 -23.60
CA GLN A 339 28.37 -5.74 -22.88
C GLN A 339 27.76 -4.85 -21.80
N HIS A 340 26.75 -4.03 -22.14
CA HIS A 340 26.07 -3.18 -21.16
C HIS A 340 25.41 -3.97 -20.03
N TYR A 341 24.82 -5.11 -20.36
CA TYR A 341 24.26 -6.03 -19.37
C TYR A 341 25.34 -6.65 -18.47
N ALA A 342 26.47 -7.06 -19.03
CA ALA A 342 27.60 -7.58 -18.25
C ALA A 342 28.21 -6.50 -17.32
N ASP A 343 28.30 -5.26 -17.79
CA ASP A 343 28.82 -4.13 -17.01
C ASP A 343 27.93 -3.82 -15.80
N ASN A 344 26.61 -3.77 -16.01
CA ASN A 344 25.65 -3.58 -14.92
C ASN A 344 24.24 -4.10 -15.28
N LYS A 345 23.96 -5.34 -14.87
CA LYS A 345 22.70 -6.04 -15.13
C LYS A 345 21.48 -5.22 -14.72
N SER A 346 21.43 -4.77 -13.47
CA SER A 346 20.27 -4.06 -12.92
C SER A 346 20.05 -2.70 -13.56
N LEU A 347 21.11 -1.96 -13.87
CA LEU A 347 21.01 -0.67 -14.54
C LEU A 347 20.49 -0.82 -15.97
N HIS A 348 21.01 -1.80 -16.72
CA HIS A 348 20.57 -2.09 -18.09
C HIS A 348 19.10 -2.52 -18.13
N GLN A 349 18.68 -3.40 -17.21
CA GLN A 349 17.26 -3.78 -17.07
C GLN A 349 16.38 -2.58 -16.71
N ALA A 350 16.81 -1.72 -15.80
CA ALA A 350 16.06 -0.51 -15.46
C ALA A 350 15.94 0.43 -16.66
N LYS A 351 16.97 0.52 -17.52
CA LYS A 351 16.92 1.30 -18.77
C LYS A 351 15.90 0.73 -19.75
N PHE A 352 15.86 -0.60 -19.89
CA PHE A 352 14.81 -1.27 -20.67
C PHE A 352 13.41 -0.95 -20.12
N VAL A 353 13.21 -1.06 -18.80
CA VAL A 353 11.92 -0.73 -18.16
C VAL A 353 11.54 0.73 -18.37
N HIS A 354 12.51 1.65 -18.33
CA HIS A 354 12.27 3.06 -18.60
C HIS A 354 11.80 3.31 -20.03
N GLU A 355 12.55 2.80 -21.01
CA GLU A 355 12.22 2.98 -22.43
C GLU A 355 10.89 2.30 -22.79
N TYR A 356 10.63 1.11 -22.26
CA TYR A 356 9.33 0.45 -22.46
C TYR A 356 8.21 1.22 -21.77
N GLY A 357 8.39 1.61 -20.51
CA GLY A 357 7.36 2.29 -19.72
C GLY A 357 6.91 3.63 -20.30
N ARG A 358 7.85 4.48 -20.74
CA ARG A 358 7.53 5.78 -21.35
C ARG A 358 6.82 5.66 -22.72
N ARG A 359 6.88 4.49 -23.36
CA ARG A 359 6.19 4.21 -24.64
C ARG A 359 4.80 3.59 -24.45
N HIS A 360 4.56 2.98 -23.28
CA HIS A 360 3.42 2.11 -23.00
C HIS A 360 2.68 2.51 -21.69
N PRO A 361 2.00 3.67 -21.66
CA PRO A 361 1.21 4.08 -20.50
C PRO A 361 0.01 3.14 -20.22
N GLU A 362 -0.43 2.38 -21.23
CA GLU A 362 -1.52 1.41 -21.14
C GLU A 362 -1.17 0.13 -20.37
N LEU A 363 0.12 -0.12 -20.14
CA LEU A 363 0.57 -1.27 -19.35
C LEU A 363 0.67 -0.90 -17.87
N SER A 364 0.45 -1.86 -16.97
CA SER A 364 0.66 -1.62 -15.55
C SER A 364 2.16 -1.51 -15.22
N PRO A 365 2.54 -0.71 -14.20
CA PRO A 365 3.92 -0.69 -13.70
C PRO A 365 4.44 -2.07 -13.30
N GLU A 366 3.60 -2.91 -12.71
CA GLU A 366 3.96 -4.27 -12.33
C GLU A 366 4.31 -5.14 -13.57
N LEU A 367 3.52 -5.05 -14.65
CA LEU A 367 3.82 -5.73 -15.91
C LEU A 367 5.11 -5.23 -16.54
N LEU A 368 5.36 -3.92 -16.54
CA LEU A 368 6.61 -3.36 -17.06
C LEU A 368 7.84 -3.92 -16.33
N VAL A 369 7.77 -4.06 -15.00
CA VAL A 369 8.86 -4.69 -14.25
C VAL A 369 8.98 -6.18 -14.54
N ARG A 370 7.86 -6.90 -14.74
CA ARG A 370 7.91 -8.32 -15.19
C ARG A 370 8.57 -8.45 -16.56
N LEU A 371 8.28 -7.54 -17.50
CA LEU A 371 8.94 -7.49 -18.82
C LEU A 371 10.44 -7.23 -18.68
N GLY A 372 10.85 -6.30 -17.81
CA GLY A 372 12.27 -6.07 -17.51
C GLY A 372 12.98 -7.29 -16.93
N LYS A 373 12.31 -8.06 -16.07
CA LYS A 373 12.85 -9.34 -15.58
C LYS A 373 12.99 -10.34 -16.72
N GLY A 374 11.93 -10.56 -17.50
CA GLY A 374 11.95 -11.49 -18.63
C GLY A 374 13.02 -11.14 -19.66
N TYR A 375 13.25 -9.84 -19.91
CA TYR A 375 14.35 -9.38 -20.77
C TYR A 375 15.73 -9.73 -20.20
N GLY A 376 15.91 -9.60 -18.88
CA GLY A 376 17.14 -10.06 -18.22
C GLY A 376 17.35 -11.57 -18.35
N ASP A 377 16.30 -12.36 -18.12
CA ASP A 377 16.36 -13.82 -18.27
C ASP A 377 16.70 -14.22 -19.72
N LEU A 378 16.17 -13.47 -20.70
CA LEU A 378 16.52 -13.63 -22.12
C LEU A 378 17.98 -13.26 -22.41
N LEU A 379 18.51 -12.19 -21.82
CA LEU A 379 19.93 -11.81 -21.96
C LEU A 379 20.86 -12.86 -21.35
N GLU A 380 20.55 -13.43 -20.18
CA GLU A 380 21.32 -14.54 -19.60
C GLU A 380 21.40 -15.75 -20.54
N LYS A 381 20.30 -16.03 -21.27
CA LYS A 381 20.21 -17.13 -22.23
C LYS A 381 20.95 -16.83 -23.55
N CYS A 382 20.82 -15.61 -24.07
CA CYS A 382 21.28 -15.26 -25.42
C CYS A 382 22.70 -14.71 -25.48
N CYS A 383 23.15 -13.94 -24.48
CA CYS A 383 24.47 -13.32 -24.50
C CYS A 383 25.67 -14.30 -24.51
N PRO A 384 25.54 -15.54 -24.01
CA PRO A 384 26.59 -16.55 -24.18
C PRO A 384 26.72 -17.12 -25.61
N LEU A 385 25.75 -16.87 -26.50
CA LEU A 385 25.70 -17.43 -27.85
C LEU A 385 26.42 -16.54 -28.88
N GLU A 386 26.89 -17.13 -29.97
CA GLU A 386 27.49 -16.36 -31.07
C GLU A 386 26.44 -15.53 -31.84
N ASN A 387 25.23 -16.05 -32.02
CA ASN A 387 24.13 -15.42 -32.74
C ASN A 387 23.18 -14.64 -31.81
N VAL A 388 23.74 -13.73 -31.00
CA VAL A 388 23.01 -12.95 -29.98
C VAL A 388 21.74 -12.29 -30.53
N VAL A 389 21.85 -11.52 -31.62
CA VAL A 389 20.73 -10.72 -32.17
C VAL A 389 19.59 -11.62 -32.65
N GLU A 390 19.92 -12.76 -33.26
CA GLU A 390 18.91 -13.74 -33.69
C GLU A 390 18.20 -14.37 -32.49
N CYS A 391 18.96 -14.74 -31.45
CA CYS A 391 18.40 -15.27 -30.20
C CYS A 391 17.47 -14.25 -29.52
N LEU A 392 17.89 -12.98 -29.40
CA LEU A 392 17.07 -11.92 -28.83
C LEU A 392 15.83 -11.63 -29.68
N GLY A 393 15.97 -11.63 -31.00
CA GLY A 393 14.86 -11.44 -31.94
C GLY A 393 13.78 -12.50 -31.81
N HIS A 394 14.16 -13.78 -31.66
CA HIS A 394 13.22 -14.86 -31.38
C HIS A 394 12.62 -14.74 -29.96
N GLY A 395 13.42 -14.34 -28.98
CA GLY A 395 12.98 -14.14 -27.60
C GLY A 395 12.02 -12.96 -27.39
N GLU A 396 11.96 -11.99 -28.31
CA GLU A 396 10.99 -10.88 -28.25
C GLU A 396 9.54 -11.39 -28.19
N ALA A 397 9.25 -12.53 -28.83
CA ALA A 397 7.94 -13.18 -28.76
C ALA A 397 7.60 -13.67 -27.34
N GLU A 398 8.60 -14.13 -26.57
CA GLU A 398 8.41 -14.53 -25.17
C GLU A 398 8.06 -13.32 -24.29
N LEU A 399 8.65 -12.15 -24.56
CA LEU A 399 8.30 -10.91 -23.86
C LEU A 399 6.87 -10.46 -24.18
N LYS A 400 6.48 -10.50 -25.46
CA LYS A 400 5.11 -10.18 -25.90
C LYS A 400 4.07 -11.13 -25.28
N LYS A 401 4.45 -12.37 -24.99
CA LYS A 401 3.59 -13.35 -24.32
C LYS A 401 3.17 -12.90 -22.92
N HIS A 402 4.07 -12.28 -22.14
CA HIS A 402 3.70 -11.74 -20.82
C HIS A 402 2.59 -10.67 -20.91
N ILE A 403 2.59 -9.87 -21.98
CA ILE A 403 1.55 -8.88 -22.24
C ILE A 403 0.24 -9.58 -22.62
N SER A 404 0.27 -10.49 -23.61
CA SER A 404 -0.94 -11.19 -24.05
C SER A 404 -1.59 -11.99 -22.92
N ASP A 405 -0.82 -12.72 -22.13
CA ASP A 405 -1.33 -13.53 -21.02
C ASP A 405 -1.99 -12.64 -19.95
N THR A 406 -1.42 -11.47 -19.67
CA THR A 406 -1.98 -10.50 -18.73
C THR A 406 -3.28 -9.88 -19.26
N LEU A 407 -3.31 -9.48 -20.53
CA LEU A 407 -4.51 -8.93 -21.16
C LEU A 407 -5.62 -9.96 -21.26
N GLU A 408 -5.31 -11.23 -21.52
CA GLU A 408 -6.28 -12.32 -21.54
C GLU A 408 -6.91 -12.55 -20.16
N VAL A 409 -6.11 -12.56 -19.09
CA VAL A 409 -6.65 -12.65 -17.72
C VAL A 409 -7.56 -11.47 -17.41
N MET A 410 -7.17 -10.25 -17.78
CA MET A 410 -7.99 -9.06 -17.57
C MET A 410 -9.32 -9.14 -18.32
N LYS A 411 -9.26 -9.51 -19.61
CA LYS A 411 -10.43 -9.69 -20.47
C LYS A 411 -11.41 -10.70 -19.88
N LYS A 412 -10.95 -11.90 -19.52
CA LYS A 412 -11.79 -12.96 -18.94
C LYS A 412 -12.48 -12.51 -17.66
N ASN A 413 -11.76 -11.83 -16.76
CA ASN A 413 -12.35 -11.35 -15.51
C ASN A 413 -13.38 -10.24 -15.75
N CYS A 414 -13.15 -9.32 -16.69
CA CYS A 414 -14.13 -8.29 -17.02
C CYS A 414 -15.36 -8.84 -17.75
N GLU A 415 -15.20 -9.81 -18.64
CA GLU A 415 -16.33 -10.50 -19.30
C GLU A 415 -17.18 -11.28 -18.29
N LEU A 416 -16.52 -11.98 -17.35
CA LEU A 416 -17.21 -12.65 -16.25
C LEU A 416 -17.95 -11.65 -15.36
N HIS A 417 -17.31 -10.55 -14.95
CA HIS A 417 -17.94 -9.52 -14.13
C HIS A 417 -19.13 -8.86 -14.85
N ALA A 418 -19.00 -8.53 -16.13
CA ALA A 418 -20.08 -7.95 -16.93
C ALA A 418 -21.30 -8.88 -17.06
N THR A 419 -21.06 -10.19 -17.15
CA THR A 419 -22.13 -11.20 -17.29
C THR A 419 -22.76 -11.57 -15.95
N ALA A 420 -21.95 -11.72 -14.91
CA ALA A 420 -22.36 -12.26 -13.61
C ALA A 420 -22.84 -11.17 -12.63
N GLY A 421 -22.37 -9.92 -12.81
CA GLY A 421 -22.53 -8.83 -11.84
C GLY A 421 -21.73 -9.06 -10.54
N ASP A 422 -21.76 -8.08 -9.65
CA ASP A 422 -20.92 -8.04 -8.45
C ASP A 422 -21.05 -9.28 -7.55
N TYR A 423 -22.29 -9.71 -7.28
CA TYR A 423 -22.55 -10.78 -6.33
C TYR A 423 -22.02 -12.14 -6.81
N LEU A 424 -22.33 -12.53 -8.04
CA LEU A 424 -21.87 -13.82 -8.58
C LEU A 424 -20.38 -13.79 -8.91
N PHE A 425 -19.84 -12.66 -9.39
CA PHE A 425 -18.40 -12.49 -9.54
C PHE A 425 -17.65 -12.66 -8.22
N GLN A 426 -18.19 -12.10 -7.12
CA GLN A 426 -17.61 -12.31 -5.79
C GLN A 426 -17.70 -13.78 -5.37
N ASN A 427 -18.77 -14.51 -5.73
CA ASN A 427 -18.87 -15.93 -5.40
C ASN A 427 -17.75 -16.74 -6.06
N GLU A 428 -17.47 -16.51 -7.35
CA GLU A 428 -16.33 -17.16 -8.04
C GLU A 428 -15.01 -16.86 -7.33
N LEU A 429 -14.78 -15.61 -6.93
CA LEU A 429 -13.60 -15.24 -6.16
C LEU A 429 -13.57 -15.94 -4.79
N LEU A 430 -14.70 -16.04 -4.08
CA LEU A 430 -14.79 -16.77 -2.82
C LEU A 430 -14.44 -18.25 -3.01
N VAL A 431 -14.90 -18.87 -4.09
CA VAL A 431 -14.55 -20.26 -4.41
C VAL A 431 -13.03 -20.40 -4.55
N HIS A 432 -12.44 -19.59 -5.43
CA HIS A 432 -11.01 -19.67 -5.71
C HIS A 432 -10.14 -19.32 -4.50
N TYR A 433 -10.42 -18.23 -3.79
CA TYR A 433 -9.59 -17.80 -2.65
C TYR A 433 -9.78 -18.70 -1.42
N THR A 434 -10.94 -19.33 -1.23
CA THR A 434 -11.13 -20.33 -0.17
C THR A 434 -10.31 -21.57 -0.46
N LYS A 435 -10.26 -22.05 -1.71
CA LYS A 435 -9.38 -23.18 -2.10
C LYS A 435 -7.90 -22.83 -1.80
N LYS A 436 -7.45 -21.62 -2.17
CA LYS A 436 -6.06 -21.16 -2.01
C LYS A 436 -5.63 -20.92 -0.55
N ALA A 437 -6.55 -20.44 0.29
CA ALA A 437 -6.27 -20.02 1.66
C ALA A 437 -7.43 -20.36 2.62
N PRO A 438 -7.76 -21.65 2.80
CA PRO A 438 -8.91 -22.09 3.60
C PRO A 438 -8.77 -21.77 5.10
N GLN A 439 -7.56 -21.45 5.57
CA GLN A 439 -7.29 -21.00 6.94
C GLN A 439 -7.90 -19.63 7.27
N LEU A 440 -8.13 -18.78 6.27
CA LEU A 440 -8.73 -17.46 6.48
C LEU A 440 -10.18 -17.58 6.94
N THR A 441 -10.62 -16.71 7.84
CA THR A 441 -12.04 -16.64 8.25
C THR A 441 -12.94 -16.23 7.09
N PHE A 442 -14.24 -16.52 7.19
CA PHE A 442 -15.22 -16.04 6.20
C PHE A 442 -15.16 -14.52 6.03
N ASP A 443 -15.09 -13.77 7.13
CA ASP A 443 -15.09 -12.30 7.08
C ASP A 443 -13.85 -11.76 6.36
N GLN A 444 -12.68 -12.38 6.56
CA GLN A 444 -11.47 -12.03 5.83
C GLN A 444 -11.60 -12.34 4.32
N LEU A 445 -12.03 -13.57 3.97
CA LEU A 445 -12.25 -13.96 2.58
C LEU A 445 -13.28 -13.07 1.88
N TYR A 446 -14.37 -12.75 2.58
CA TYR A 446 -15.42 -11.87 2.09
C TYR A 446 -14.89 -10.47 1.82
N GLU A 447 -14.15 -9.86 2.76
CA GLU A 447 -13.61 -8.51 2.55
C GLU A 447 -12.54 -8.45 1.44
N TYR A 448 -11.67 -9.44 1.34
CA TYR A 448 -10.67 -9.48 0.25
C TYR A 448 -11.33 -9.66 -1.12
N THR A 449 -12.25 -10.61 -1.25
CA THR A 449 -12.96 -10.86 -2.52
C THR A 449 -13.85 -9.68 -2.89
N LYS A 450 -14.50 -9.03 -1.93
CA LYS A 450 -15.23 -7.77 -2.14
C LYS A 450 -14.33 -6.65 -2.64
N GLY A 451 -13.08 -6.57 -2.16
CA GLY A 451 -12.07 -5.65 -2.66
C GLY A 451 -11.75 -5.88 -4.14
N LEU A 452 -11.59 -7.14 -4.55
CA LEU A 452 -11.37 -7.54 -5.95
C LEU A 452 -12.60 -7.29 -6.83
N THR A 453 -13.81 -7.58 -6.34
CA THR A 453 -15.06 -7.25 -7.04
C THR A 453 -15.17 -5.74 -7.28
N LYS A 454 -14.85 -4.91 -6.28
CA LYS A 454 -14.81 -3.45 -6.44
C LYS A 454 -13.75 -3.00 -7.44
N ALA A 455 -12.62 -3.71 -7.54
CA ALA A 455 -11.62 -3.45 -8.56
C ALA A 455 -12.18 -3.72 -9.96
N ALA A 456 -12.87 -4.84 -10.16
CA ALA A 456 -13.53 -5.15 -11.43
C ALA A 456 -14.59 -4.10 -11.79
N ALA A 457 -15.52 -3.82 -10.86
CA ALA A 457 -16.58 -2.83 -11.04
C ALA A 457 -16.04 -1.43 -11.35
N LYS A 458 -14.88 -1.07 -10.82
CA LYS A 458 -14.23 0.21 -11.12
C LYS A 458 -13.49 0.19 -12.44
N CYS A 459 -12.65 -0.81 -12.67
CA CYS A 459 -11.63 -0.77 -13.72
C CYS A 459 -12.11 -1.38 -15.06
N CYS A 460 -13.11 -2.25 -15.08
CA CYS A 460 -13.56 -2.89 -16.32
C CYS A 460 -14.28 -1.94 -17.28
N HIS A 461 -14.79 -0.80 -16.77
CA HIS A 461 -15.44 0.25 -17.57
C HIS A 461 -14.48 1.35 -18.04
N GLU A 462 -13.23 1.33 -17.58
CA GLU A 462 -12.20 2.27 -18.04
C GLU A 462 -11.86 2.00 -19.52
N ASP A 463 -11.32 3.01 -20.20
CA ASP A 463 -10.79 2.84 -21.56
C ASP A 463 -9.57 1.89 -21.59
N GLU A 464 -9.17 1.45 -22.78
CA GLU A 464 -8.06 0.51 -22.95
C GLU A 464 -6.71 1.04 -22.41
N ALA A 465 -6.52 2.36 -22.33
CA ALA A 465 -5.29 2.95 -21.78
C ALA A 465 -5.27 2.93 -20.25
N HIS A 466 -6.42 2.92 -19.59
CA HIS A 466 -6.51 3.00 -18.12
C HIS A 466 -6.93 1.68 -17.44
N LYS A 467 -7.56 0.77 -18.19
CA LYS A 467 -8.13 -0.48 -17.70
C LYS A 467 -7.12 -1.37 -16.97
N LEU A 468 -6.00 -1.72 -17.60
CA LEU A 468 -5.00 -2.61 -17.01
C LEU A 468 -4.25 -1.95 -15.82
N PRO A 469 -3.74 -0.71 -15.92
CA PRO A 469 -3.11 -0.02 -14.80
C PRO A 469 -4.05 0.14 -13.60
N CYS A 470 -5.33 0.43 -13.85
CA CYS A 470 -6.35 0.48 -12.80
C CYS A 470 -6.47 -0.87 -12.08
N ALA A 471 -6.70 -1.95 -12.84
CA ALA A 471 -6.95 -3.27 -12.26
C ALA A 471 -5.77 -3.79 -11.45
N GLU A 472 -4.55 -3.79 -12.02
CA GLU A 472 -3.38 -4.31 -11.31
C GLU A 472 -3.06 -3.50 -10.05
N LYS A 473 -3.28 -2.17 -10.05
CA LYS A 473 -3.12 -1.34 -8.85
C LYS A 473 -4.02 -1.81 -7.69
N TYR A 474 -5.30 -2.04 -7.94
CA TYR A 474 -6.23 -2.49 -6.89
C TYR A 474 -6.01 -3.96 -6.50
N VAL A 475 -5.70 -4.83 -7.46
CA VAL A 475 -5.38 -6.24 -7.18
C VAL A 475 -4.11 -6.34 -6.33
N SER A 476 -3.05 -5.61 -6.69
CA SER A 476 -1.79 -5.53 -5.96
C SER A 476 -1.98 -5.04 -4.51
N PHE A 477 -2.92 -4.11 -4.31
CA PHE A 477 -3.34 -3.67 -2.98
C PHE A 477 -4.00 -4.80 -2.18
N VAL A 478 -5.03 -5.45 -2.73
CA VAL A 478 -5.74 -6.54 -2.02
C VAL A 478 -4.81 -7.71 -1.70
N LEU A 479 -3.97 -8.15 -2.65
CA LEU A 479 -2.98 -9.20 -2.40
C LEU A 479 -1.95 -8.78 -1.35
N GLY A 480 -1.62 -7.48 -1.29
CA GLY A 480 -0.83 -6.88 -0.22
C GLY A 480 -1.47 -7.02 1.16
N GLU A 481 -2.78 -6.79 1.26
CA GLU A 481 -3.53 -6.98 2.51
C GLU A 481 -3.47 -8.44 2.99
N ILE A 482 -3.65 -9.40 2.07
CA ILE A 482 -3.51 -10.84 2.37
C ILE A 482 -2.10 -11.15 2.88
N CYS A 483 -1.07 -10.60 2.22
CA CYS A 483 0.31 -10.82 2.65
C CYS A 483 0.64 -10.19 4.01
N ARG A 484 0.02 -9.06 4.35
CA ARG A 484 0.15 -8.47 5.68
C ARG A 484 -0.55 -9.31 6.74
N GLU A 485 -1.75 -9.81 6.44
CA GLU A 485 -2.44 -10.74 7.34
C GLU A 485 -1.57 -11.97 7.59
N HIS A 486 -0.97 -12.53 6.53
CA HIS A 486 -0.03 -13.64 6.64
C HIS A 486 1.19 -13.36 7.54
N GLU A 487 1.68 -12.12 7.55
CA GLU A 487 2.80 -11.72 8.43
C GLU A 487 2.41 -11.68 9.90
N MET A 488 1.17 -11.32 10.20
CA MET A 488 0.67 -11.27 11.58
C MET A 488 0.22 -12.66 12.04
N HIS A 489 -0.46 -13.38 11.16
CA HIS A 489 -1.02 -14.70 11.40
C HIS A 489 -0.71 -15.57 10.19
N HIS A 490 0.23 -16.50 10.35
CA HIS A 490 0.63 -17.40 9.28
C HIS A 490 -0.59 -18.15 8.70
N ILE A 491 -0.86 -17.94 7.41
CA ILE A 491 -1.96 -18.59 6.67
C ILE A 491 -1.56 -19.99 6.21
N ASN A 492 -0.68 -20.11 5.21
CA ASN A 492 -0.12 -21.39 4.74
C ASN A 492 1.20 -21.16 3.97
N LYS A 493 1.93 -22.24 3.65
CA LYS A 493 3.24 -22.19 2.98
C LYS A 493 3.16 -21.64 1.54
N GLN A 494 2.08 -21.92 0.83
CA GLN A 494 1.89 -21.44 -0.54
C GLN A 494 1.71 -19.91 -0.57
N VAL A 495 0.91 -19.37 0.35
CA VAL A 495 0.76 -17.92 0.55
C VAL A 495 2.07 -17.30 1.02
N CYS A 496 2.81 -17.96 1.93
CA CYS A 496 4.14 -17.50 2.35
C CYS A 496 5.06 -17.29 1.15
N LYS A 497 5.11 -18.27 0.24
CA LYS A 497 5.88 -18.20 -1.00
C LYS A 497 5.45 -17.03 -1.88
N CYS A 498 4.15 -16.91 -2.19
CA CYS A 498 3.68 -15.81 -3.04
C CYS A 498 3.89 -14.41 -2.45
N CYS A 499 3.88 -14.30 -1.13
CA CYS A 499 4.15 -13.03 -0.44
C CYS A 499 5.64 -12.71 -0.29
N GLY A 500 6.50 -13.72 -0.30
CA GLY A 500 7.94 -13.61 -0.03
C GLY A 500 8.86 -13.72 -1.24
N ASP A 501 8.41 -14.26 -2.37
CA ASP A 501 9.29 -14.50 -3.52
C ASP A 501 9.48 -13.27 -4.41
N SER A 502 8.39 -12.55 -4.70
CA SER A 502 8.42 -11.43 -5.64
C SER A 502 7.24 -10.48 -5.45
N LEU A 503 7.52 -9.17 -5.47
CA LEU A 503 6.49 -8.14 -5.51
C LEU A 503 5.71 -8.18 -6.83
N THR A 504 6.42 -8.29 -7.96
CA THR A 504 5.85 -8.07 -9.29
C THR A 504 5.21 -9.32 -9.89
N PHE A 505 5.63 -10.51 -9.45
CA PHE A 505 5.00 -11.79 -9.80
C PHE A 505 3.99 -12.29 -8.77
N ARG A 506 3.65 -11.45 -7.79
CA ARG A 506 2.71 -11.81 -6.72
C ARG A 506 1.36 -12.24 -7.30
N ARG A 507 0.81 -11.46 -8.23
CA ARG A 507 -0.50 -11.76 -8.84
C ARG A 507 -0.49 -13.11 -9.55
N GLU A 508 0.52 -13.36 -10.39
CA GLU A 508 0.70 -14.62 -11.11
C GLU A 508 0.84 -15.79 -10.15
N CYS A 509 1.61 -15.61 -9.06
CA CYS A 509 1.77 -16.63 -8.03
C CYS A 509 0.43 -16.98 -7.38
N PHE A 510 -0.33 -15.97 -6.92
CA PHE A 510 -1.65 -16.20 -6.33
C PHE A 510 -2.64 -16.82 -7.33
N SER A 511 -2.64 -16.39 -8.58
CA SER A 511 -3.45 -16.99 -9.66
C SER A 511 -3.14 -18.48 -9.84
N GLY A 512 -1.85 -18.86 -9.79
CA GLY A 512 -1.39 -20.25 -9.94
C GLY A 512 -1.60 -21.17 -8.73
N LEU A 513 -2.02 -20.64 -7.57
CA LEU A 513 -2.28 -21.48 -6.39
C LEU A 513 -3.48 -22.43 -6.59
N GLY A 514 -3.34 -23.68 -6.16
CA GLY A 514 -4.44 -24.65 -6.05
C GLY A 514 -5.00 -24.75 -4.63
N PRO A 515 -5.82 -25.78 -4.34
CA PRO A 515 -6.16 -26.16 -2.97
C PRO A 515 -4.91 -26.33 -2.09
N ASP A 516 -4.98 -25.92 -0.83
CA ASP A 516 -3.86 -26.11 0.10
C ASP A 516 -3.65 -27.58 0.47
N PRO A 517 -2.51 -28.22 0.10
CA PRO A 517 -2.29 -29.63 0.35
C PRO A 517 -2.10 -29.97 1.84
N GLU A 518 -1.74 -28.99 2.67
CA GLU A 518 -1.53 -29.19 4.12
C GLU A 518 -2.78 -28.84 4.95
N TYR A 519 -3.84 -28.35 4.31
CA TYR A 519 -5.05 -27.98 5.01
C TYR A 519 -5.84 -29.21 5.44
N GLN A 520 -6.21 -29.25 6.72
CA GLN A 520 -7.10 -30.27 7.27
C GLN A 520 -8.55 -29.79 7.11
N PRO A 521 -9.38 -30.48 6.32
CA PRO A 521 -10.76 -30.06 6.12
C PRO A 521 -11.55 -30.03 7.43
N THR A 522 -12.42 -29.04 7.58
CA THR A 522 -13.31 -28.97 8.73
C THR A 522 -14.29 -30.15 8.71
N PRO A 523 -14.69 -30.71 9.86
CA PRO A 523 -15.73 -31.72 9.90
C PRO A 523 -17.01 -31.23 9.22
N PHE A 524 -17.78 -32.14 8.62
CA PHE A 524 -19.12 -31.81 8.14
C PHE A 524 -19.98 -31.44 9.34
N ALA A 525 -20.28 -30.15 9.53
CA ALA A 525 -21.21 -29.71 10.57
C ALA A 525 -22.63 -29.65 9.97
N PRO A 526 -23.56 -30.54 10.38
CA PRO A 526 -24.94 -30.53 9.87
C PRO A 526 -25.65 -29.19 10.11
N ASP A 527 -25.25 -28.47 11.14
CA ASP A 527 -25.74 -27.13 11.47
C ASP A 527 -25.44 -26.10 10.37
N LEU A 528 -24.38 -26.31 9.55
CA LEU A 528 -24.11 -25.49 8.36
C LEU A 528 -25.19 -25.60 7.28
N PHE A 529 -26.04 -26.63 7.40
CA PHE A 529 -27.15 -26.95 6.51
C PHE A 529 -28.48 -26.99 7.26
N THR A 530 -28.53 -26.41 8.46
CA THR A 530 -29.79 -26.25 9.19
C THR A 530 -30.40 -24.92 8.77
N PHE A 531 -31.49 -25.02 8.01
CA PHE A 531 -32.18 -23.88 7.42
C PHE A 531 -33.43 -23.58 8.24
N HIS A 532 -33.70 -22.29 8.44
CA HIS A 532 -34.86 -21.84 9.20
C HIS A 532 -35.74 -20.94 8.33
N PRO A 533 -37.02 -20.76 8.70
CA PRO A 533 -37.94 -19.88 7.99
C PRO A 533 -37.47 -18.42 7.87
N ASP A 534 -36.50 -18.01 8.68
CA ASP A 534 -35.87 -16.68 8.58
C ASP A 534 -35.18 -16.47 7.22
N LEU A 535 -34.80 -17.53 6.50
CA LEU A 535 -34.26 -17.44 5.14
C LEU A 535 -35.27 -16.95 4.11
N CYS A 536 -36.57 -17.14 4.35
CA CYS A 536 -37.64 -16.71 3.46
C CYS A 536 -38.01 -15.23 3.63
N THR A 537 -37.66 -14.65 4.78
CA THR A 537 -38.03 -13.28 5.17
C THR A 537 -36.82 -12.38 5.44
N ALA A 538 -35.61 -12.91 5.34
CA ALA A 538 -34.37 -12.16 5.53
C ALA A 538 -34.24 -11.02 4.53
N ASP A 539 -33.65 -9.92 5.00
CA ASP A 539 -33.17 -8.85 4.13
C ASP A 539 -32.30 -9.44 2.99
N PRO A 540 -32.49 -9.02 1.73
CA PRO A 540 -31.79 -9.60 0.59
C PRO A 540 -30.25 -9.58 0.70
N GLU A 541 -29.67 -8.53 1.30
CA GLU A 541 -28.21 -8.43 1.47
C GLU A 541 -27.70 -9.34 2.60
N VAL A 542 -28.47 -9.46 3.68
CA VAL A 542 -28.19 -10.44 4.74
C VAL A 542 -28.24 -11.86 4.19
N LEU A 543 -29.23 -12.18 3.36
CA LEU A 543 -29.38 -13.50 2.75
C LEU A 543 -28.22 -13.82 1.79
N LYS A 544 -27.82 -12.88 0.93
CA LYS A 544 -26.64 -13.01 0.06
C LYS A 544 -25.39 -13.35 0.86
N ARG A 545 -25.14 -12.63 1.95
CA ARG A 545 -23.98 -12.87 2.83
C ARG A 545 -24.03 -14.24 3.51
N LYS A 546 -25.20 -14.69 3.98
CA LYS A 546 -25.38 -16.04 4.54
C LYS A 546 -25.07 -17.13 3.50
N LYS A 547 -25.55 -16.98 2.26
CA LYS A 547 -25.26 -17.92 1.16
C LYS A 547 -23.78 -18.00 0.82
N GLN A 548 -23.10 -16.85 0.78
CA GLN A 548 -21.64 -16.80 0.59
C GLN A 548 -20.85 -17.43 1.73
N LYS A 549 -21.32 -17.28 2.98
CA LYS A 549 -20.71 -17.96 4.12
C LYS A 549 -20.82 -19.47 3.98
N GLN A 550 -22.00 -19.97 3.65
CA GLN A 550 -22.24 -21.38 3.41
C GLN A 550 -21.36 -21.92 2.26
N LEU A 551 -21.23 -21.16 1.17
CA LEU A 551 -20.33 -21.48 0.06
C LEU A 551 -18.87 -21.66 0.52
N VAL A 552 -18.37 -20.77 1.37
CA VAL A 552 -17.03 -20.88 1.95
C VAL A 552 -16.91 -22.10 2.87
N ASP A 553 -17.89 -22.32 3.73
CA ASP A 553 -17.88 -23.44 4.69
C ASP A 553 -17.93 -24.80 3.96
N LEU A 554 -18.68 -24.90 2.86
CA LEU A 554 -18.70 -26.07 1.96
C LEU A 554 -17.30 -26.39 1.42
N ILE A 555 -16.59 -25.37 0.94
CA ILE A 555 -15.25 -25.55 0.35
C ILE A 555 -14.21 -25.85 1.43
N LYS A 556 -14.35 -25.27 2.63
CA LYS A 556 -13.51 -25.61 3.78
C LYS A 556 -13.69 -27.04 4.25
N HIS A 557 -14.87 -27.61 4.05
CA HIS A 557 -15.13 -29.01 4.30
C HIS A 557 -14.67 -29.91 3.14
N LYS A 558 -14.81 -29.47 1.89
CA LYS A 558 -14.33 -30.19 0.70
C LYS A 558 -13.48 -29.31 -0.23
N PRO A 559 -12.19 -29.07 0.07
CA PRO A 559 -11.35 -28.16 -0.71
C PRO A 559 -11.10 -28.61 -2.16
N THR A 560 -11.23 -29.91 -2.41
CA THR A 560 -11.03 -30.53 -3.72
C THR A 560 -12.33 -30.64 -4.53
N ILE A 561 -13.43 -30.04 -4.07
CA ILE A 561 -14.70 -30.04 -4.81
C ILE A 561 -14.52 -29.43 -6.20
N THR A 562 -15.03 -30.10 -7.23
CA THR A 562 -15.02 -29.56 -8.59
C THR A 562 -16.11 -28.50 -8.76
N ASP A 563 -15.96 -27.65 -9.77
CA ASP A 563 -16.92 -26.57 -9.99
C ASP A 563 -18.29 -27.13 -10.41
N GLU A 564 -18.34 -28.29 -11.09
CA GLU A 564 -19.57 -29.00 -11.43
C GLU A 564 -20.27 -29.59 -10.19
N GLN A 565 -19.51 -30.22 -9.28
CA GLN A 565 -20.05 -30.74 -8.03
C GLN A 565 -20.63 -29.60 -7.18
N LEU A 566 -19.89 -28.49 -7.09
CA LEU A 566 -20.31 -27.31 -6.35
C LEU A 566 -21.57 -26.69 -6.96
N ALA A 567 -21.63 -26.55 -8.28
CA ALA A 567 -22.82 -26.08 -8.98
C ALA A 567 -24.04 -26.96 -8.70
N GLY A 568 -23.87 -28.29 -8.69
CA GLY A 568 -24.92 -29.24 -8.31
C GLY A 568 -25.45 -28.99 -6.90
N VAL A 569 -24.57 -28.85 -5.90
CA VAL A 569 -24.95 -28.56 -4.51
C VAL A 569 -25.69 -27.22 -4.39
N VAL A 570 -25.24 -26.19 -5.13
CA VAL A 570 -25.89 -24.88 -5.15
C VAL A 570 -27.30 -24.95 -5.75
N VAL A 571 -27.48 -25.70 -6.84
CA VAL A 571 -28.80 -25.91 -7.47
C VAL A 571 -29.74 -26.66 -6.54
N ASP A 572 -29.28 -27.74 -5.90
CA ASP A 572 -30.08 -28.49 -4.93
C ASP A 572 -30.51 -27.62 -3.75
N PHE A 573 -29.61 -26.77 -3.24
CA PHE A 573 -29.92 -25.81 -2.18
C PHE A 573 -30.95 -24.77 -2.62
N GLN A 574 -30.79 -24.19 -3.81
CA GLN A 574 -31.75 -23.21 -4.35
C GLN A 574 -33.13 -23.85 -4.54
N GLY A 575 -33.19 -25.06 -5.08
CA GLY A 575 -34.45 -25.80 -5.27
C GLY A 575 -35.17 -26.04 -3.95
N MET A 576 -34.45 -26.54 -2.93
CA MET A 576 -35.01 -26.72 -1.59
C MET A 576 -35.50 -25.39 -0.98
N ASN A 577 -34.70 -24.32 -1.09
CA ASN A 577 -35.05 -23.03 -0.52
C ASN A 577 -36.31 -22.43 -1.17
N THR A 578 -36.44 -22.52 -2.50
CA THR A 578 -37.67 -22.10 -3.21
C THR A 578 -38.86 -22.93 -2.76
N GLN A 579 -38.74 -24.26 -2.78
CA GLN A 579 -39.80 -25.17 -2.36
C GLN A 579 -40.30 -24.87 -0.94
N CYS A 580 -39.39 -24.70 0.02
CA CYS A 580 -39.78 -24.50 1.41
C CYS A 580 -40.25 -23.08 1.74
N CYS A 581 -39.83 -22.07 1.00
CA CYS A 581 -40.38 -20.72 1.16
C CYS A 581 -41.77 -20.54 0.52
N GLU A 582 -42.14 -21.41 -0.42
CA GLU A 582 -43.49 -21.45 -1.01
C GLU A 582 -44.44 -22.40 -0.25
N ASP A 583 -43.92 -23.25 0.64
CA ASP A 583 -44.71 -24.16 1.48
C ASP A 583 -45.50 -23.37 2.55
N ALA A 584 -46.74 -23.78 2.81
CA ALA A 584 -47.62 -23.17 3.81
C ALA A 584 -47.09 -23.30 5.24
N ASP A 585 -46.28 -24.33 5.51
CA ASP A 585 -45.50 -24.48 6.74
C ASP A 585 -44.02 -24.63 6.40
N SER A 586 -43.37 -23.48 6.14
CA SER A 586 -41.95 -23.41 5.78
C SER A 586 -41.05 -24.09 6.82
N LYS A 587 -41.41 -24.03 8.11
CA LYS A 587 -40.62 -24.64 9.18
C LYS A 587 -40.57 -26.15 9.03
N THR A 588 -41.75 -26.79 8.93
CA THR A 588 -41.85 -28.23 8.74
C THR A 588 -41.23 -28.67 7.42
N CYS A 589 -41.31 -27.85 6.36
CA CYS A 589 -40.62 -28.14 5.10
C CYS A 589 -39.10 -28.19 5.27
N PHE A 590 -38.48 -27.18 5.89
CA PHE A 590 -37.02 -27.17 6.08
C PHE A 590 -36.55 -28.31 6.99
N GLU A 591 -37.30 -28.67 8.03
CA GLU A 591 -37.00 -29.82 8.88
C GLU A 591 -37.03 -31.15 8.11
N ARG A 592 -37.88 -31.25 7.06
CA ARG A 592 -38.00 -32.44 6.20
C ARG A 592 -36.96 -32.47 5.06
N GLU A 593 -36.76 -31.36 4.36
CA GLU A 593 -35.92 -31.32 3.15
C GLU A 593 -34.44 -31.05 3.46
N GLY A 594 -34.13 -30.39 4.58
CA GLY A 594 -32.75 -30.13 5.03
C GLY A 594 -31.88 -31.39 5.13
N PRO A 595 -32.33 -32.45 5.83
CA PRO A 595 -31.59 -33.71 5.91
C PRO A 595 -31.32 -34.35 4.54
N LYS A 596 -32.26 -34.25 3.59
CA LYS A 596 -32.08 -34.77 2.22
C LYS A 596 -31.05 -33.96 1.43
N LEU A 597 -30.99 -32.64 1.64
CA LEU A 597 -29.94 -31.81 1.04
C LEU A 597 -28.57 -32.19 1.58
N ILE A 598 -28.46 -32.45 2.90
CA ILE A 598 -27.23 -32.92 3.53
C ILE A 598 -26.75 -34.23 2.88
N GLU A 599 -27.65 -35.20 2.72
CA GLU A 599 -27.34 -36.50 2.11
C GLU A 599 -26.88 -36.36 0.65
N ARG A 600 -27.58 -35.55 -0.15
CA ARG A 600 -27.17 -35.23 -1.54
C ARG A 600 -25.80 -34.55 -1.59
N THR A 601 -25.55 -33.62 -0.67
CA THR A 601 -24.27 -32.90 -0.59
C THR A 601 -23.12 -33.84 -0.22
N ARG A 602 -23.31 -34.71 0.78
CA ARG A 602 -22.33 -35.74 1.16
C ARG A 602 -22.05 -36.72 0.02
N THR A 603 -23.11 -37.14 -0.68
CA THR A 603 -22.99 -37.96 -1.89
C THR A 603 -22.15 -37.26 -2.96
N ALA A 604 -22.40 -35.97 -3.21
CA ALA A 604 -21.61 -35.16 -4.14
C ALA A 604 -20.13 -35.05 -3.72
N PHE A 605 -19.84 -35.12 -2.42
CA PHE A 605 -18.47 -35.13 -1.88
C PHE A 605 -17.81 -36.51 -1.90
N GLY A 606 -18.54 -37.56 -2.27
CA GLY A 606 -18.07 -38.94 -2.19
C GLY A 606 -17.92 -39.43 -0.75
N GLU A 607 -18.69 -38.87 0.18
CA GLU A 607 -18.67 -39.19 1.60
C GLU A 607 -19.96 -39.97 1.90
N SER A 608 -19.85 -41.29 2.03
CA SER A 608 -20.99 -42.18 2.32
C SER A 608 -21.09 -42.48 3.80
#